data_AF-A0AB38F9N2-F1
#
_entry.id   AF-A0AB38F9N2-F1
#
_cell.length_a   1.000
_cell.length_b   1.000
_cell.length_c   1.000
_cell.angle_alpha   90.00
_cell.angle_beta   90.00
_cell.angle_gamma   90.00
#
_symmetry.space_group_name_H-M   'P 1'
#
loop_
_entity.id
_entity.type
_entity.pdbx_description
1 polymer ?
#
loop_
_entity_poly.entity_id
_entity_poly.type
_entity_poly.pdbx_seq_one_letter_code
_entity_poly.pdbx_strand_id
1 'polypeptide(L)'
;MTVVYNLVFVCHLLGMAALVGGYFAVLGAPRISEVMVWGARLQFVTGLILVGLGEAALDKDYNHVKIGVKLLLSLVVVALAEIVRGKQNKGQENQNLVHVVGGLGIVTVLVAALWT
;
A
#
# COMPACT_ATOMS: atom_id res chain seq x y z
N MET A 1 17.01 16.34 -7.42
CA MET A 1 16.24 15.11 -7.14
C MET A 1 15.28 15.22 -5.96
N THR A 2 15.51 16.13 -5.01
CA THR A 2 14.64 16.32 -3.83
C THR A 2 13.18 16.61 -4.15
N VAL A 3 12.90 17.50 -5.11
CA VAL A 3 11.50 17.82 -5.49
C VAL A 3 10.77 16.58 -6.03
N VAL A 4 11.41 15.81 -6.91
CA VAL A 4 10.85 14.58 -7.47
C VAL A 4 10.61 13.55 -6.37
N TYR A 5 11.59 13.33 -5.48
CA TYR A 5 11.41 12.46 -4.31
C TYR A 5 10.22 12.88 -3.45
N ASN A 6 10.08 14.18 -3.18
CA ASN A 6 8.98 14.70 -2.36
C ASN A 6 7.62 14.55 -3.07
N LEU A 7 7.55 14.74 -4.38
CA LEU A 7 6.33 14.48 -5.15
C LEU A 7 5.94 13.00 -5.08
N VAL A 8 6.90 12.09 -5.28
CA VAL A 8 6.65 10.65 -5.15
C VAL A 8 6.24 10.30 -3.71
N PHE A 9 6.83 10.95 -2.71
CA PHE A 9 6.47 10.76 -1.31
C PHE A 9 5.04 11.20 -1.01
N VAL A 10 4.61 12.35 -1.54
CA VAL A 10 3.21 12.79 -1.44
C VAL A 10 2.28 11.79 -2.14
N CYS A 11 2.62 11.35 -3.35
CA CYS A 11 1.87 10.30 -4.04
C CYS A 11 1.76 9.04 -3.17
N HIS A 12 2.87 8.60 -2.57
CA HIS A 12 2.89 7.46 -1.65
C HIS A 12 1.88 7.66 -0.52
N LEU A 13 1.89 8.80 0.18
CA LEU A 13 0.92 9.11 1.23
C LEU A 13 -0.53 9.09 0.73
N LEU A 14 -0.80 9.63 -0.47
CA LEU A 14 -2.13 9.58 -1.08
C LEU A 14 -2.55 8.15 -1.42
N GLY A 15 -1.64 7.28 -1.88
CA GLY A 15 -1.90 5.87 -2.11
C GLY A 15 -2.26 5.12 -0.83
N MET A 16 -1.56 5.44 0.28
CA MET A 16 -1.88 4.92 1.60
C MET A 16 -3.28 5.36 2.03
N ALA A 17 -3.59 6.65 1.89
CA ALA A 17 -4.90 7.20 2.21
C ALA A 17 -6.01 6.57 1.35
N ALA A 18 -5.76 6.34 0.06
CA ALA A 18 -6.70 5.65 -0.83
C ALA A 18 -6.96 4.20 -0.40
N LEU A 19 -5.92 3.46 0.00
CA LEU A 19 -6.06 2.09 0.48
C LEU A 19 -6.82 2.02 1.81
N VAL A 20 -6.35 2.73 2.83
CA VAL A 20 -6.89 2.65 4.19
C VAL A 20 -8.22 3.40 4.30
N GLY A 21 -8.31 4.60 3.73
CA GLY A 21 -9.56 5.36 3.66
C GLY A 21 -10.61 4.67 2.79
N GLY A 22 -10.19 4.07 1.67
CA GLY A 22 -11.07 3.26 0.82
C GLY A 22 -11.63 2.04 1.55
N TYR A 23 -10.85 1.41 2.43
CA TYR A 23 -11.31 0.35 3.31
C TYR A 23 -12.35 0.86 4.34
N PHE A 24 -12.07 1.97 5.01
CA PHE A 24 -13.01 2.54 5.97
C PHE A 24 -14.34 2.95 5.33
N ALA A 25 -14.31 3.43 4.08
CA ALA A 25 -15.50 3.80 3.33
C ALA A 25 -16.42 2.61 2.98
N VAL A 26 -15.92 1.36 3.05
CA VAL A 26 -16.69 0.15 2.72
C VAL A 26 -17.01 -0.73 3.94
N LEU A 27 -16.72 -0.29 5.16
CA LEU A 27 -16.93 -1.11 6.37
C LEU A 27 -18.37 -1.61 6.54
N GLY A 28 -19.36 -0.80 6.19
CA GLY A 28 -20.78 -1.18 6.27
C GLY A 28 -21.24 -2.18 5.20
N ALA A 29 -20.49 -2.30 4.10
CA ALA A 29 -20.75 -3.24 3.02
C ALA A 29 -19.41 -3.67 2.38
N PRO A 30 -18.67 -4.60 3.03
CA PRO A 30 -17.29 -4.89 2.67
C PRO A 30 -17.17 -5.37 1.22
N ARG A 31 -16.52 -4.56 0.39
CA ARG A 31 -16.21 -4.85 -1.01
C ARG A 31 -14.86 -4.26 -1.34
N ILE A 32 -14.08 -4.90 -2.20
CA ILE A 32 -12.85 -4.27 -2.65
C ILE A 32 -13.23 -3.10 -3.57
N SER A 33 -12.89 -1.87 -3.22
CA SER A 33 -13.20 -0.69 -4.05
C SER A 33 -12.06 -0.38 -5.03
N GLU A 34 -12.36 0.25 -6.16
CA GLU A 34 -11.33 0.54 -7.17
C GLU A 34 -10.22 1.43 -6.58
N VAL A 35 -10.62 2.35 -5.70
CA VAL A 35 -9.72 3.21 -4.91
C VAL A 35 -8.75 2.37 -4.06
N MET A 36 -9.21 1.29 -3.41
CA MET A 36 -8.32 0.42 -2.62
C MET A 36 -7.27 -0.27 -3.51
N VAL A 37 -7.67 -0.77 -4.68
CA VAL A 37 -6.77 -1.48 -5.59
C VAL A 37 -5.70 -0.53 -6.14
N TRP A 38 -6.10 0.64 -6.63
CA TRP A 38 -5.15 1.65 -7.09
C TRP A 38 -4.29 2.21 -5.95
N GLY A 39 -4.84 2.37 -4.75
CA GLY A 39 -4.10 2.73 -3.56
C GLY A 39 -2.98 1.74 -3.23
N ALA A 40 -3.28 0.43 -3.27
CA ALA A 40 -2.31 -0.64 -3.06
C ALA A 40 -1.22 -0.67 -4.14
N ARG A 41 -1.59 -0.56 -5.43
CA ARG A 41 -0.64 -0.47 -6.55
C ARG A 41 0.29 0.72 -6.39
N LEU A 42 -0.28 1.88 -6.10
CA LEU A 42 0.45 3.13 -5.97
C LEU A 42 1.42 3.04 -4.80
N GLN A 43 0.99 2.50 -3.65
CA GLN A 43 1.84 2.24 -2.49
C GLN A 43 3.07 1.39 -2.84
N PHE A 44 2.85 0.24 -3.49
CA PHE A 44 3.94 -0.66 -3.88
C PHE A 44 4.94 0.01 -4.85
N VAL A 45 4.43 0.61 -5.92
CA VAL A 45 5.26 1.24 -6.96
C VAL A 45 6.01 2.45 -6.43
N THR A 46 5.33 3.37 -5.75
CA THR A 46 5.98 4.56 -5.19
C THR A 46 6.96 4.22 -4.07
N GLY A 47 6.70 3.16 -3.28
CA GLY A 47 7.64 2.67 -2.28
C GLY A 47 8.97 2.23 -2.89
N LEU A 48 8.94 1.47 -3.98
CA LEU A 48 10.12 1.09 -4.75
C LEU A 48 10.88 2.30 -5.31
N ILE A 49 10.15 3.25 -5.90
CA ILE A 49 10.74 4.47 -6.47
C ILE A 49 11.40 5.32 -5.37
N LEU A 50 10.79 5.46 -4.20
CA LEU A 50 11.33 6.24 -3.09
C LEU A 50 12.66 5.67 -2.59
N VAL A 51 12.74 4.35 -2.41
CA VAL A 51 13.99 3.70 -1.99
C VAL A 51 15.05 3.90 -3.06
N GLY A 52 14.74 3.61 -4.33
CA GLY A 52 15.69 3.77 -5.43
C GLY A 52 16.20 5.20 -5.60
N LEU A 53 15.33 6.21 -5.55
CA LEU A 53 15.74 7.62 -5.60
C LEU A 53 16.53 8.05 -4.36
N GLY A 54 16.18 7.52 -3.20
CA GLY A 54 16.86 7.82 -1.94
C GLY A 54 18.31 7.34 -1.94
N GLU A 55 18.52 6.09 -2.36
CA GLU A 55 19.86 5.47 -2.43
C GLU A 55 20.69 6.03 -3.59
N ALA A 56 20.10 6.19 -4.77
CA ALA A 56 20.86 6.55 -5.97
C ALA A 56 21.21 8.04 -6.10
N ALA A 57 20.44 8.93 -5.45
CA ALA A 57 20.54 10.36 -5.74
C ALA A 57 20.45 11.30 -4.52
N LEU A 58 20.21 10.77 -3.31
CA LEU A 58 20.04 11.58 -2.10
C LEU A 58 20.90 11.09 -0.93
N ASP A 59 21.82 10.13 -1.16
CA ASP A 59 22.72 9.55 -0.16
C ASP A 59 22.02 9.15 1.15
N LYS A 60 20.79 8.63 1.03
CA LYS A 60 20.01 8.21 2.20
C LYS A 60 20.48 6.85 2.71
N ASP A 61 20.82 6.81 3.99
CA ASP A 61 21.12 5.56 4.68
C ASP A 61 19.82 4.91 5.15
N TYR A 62 19.46 3.78 4.53
CA TYR A 62 18.26 3.04 4.84
C TYR A 62 18.59 1.76 5.61
N ASN A 63 17.80 1.48 6.65
CA ASN A 63 17.74 0.15 7.21
C ASN A 63 17.07 -0.81 6.21
N HIS A 64 17.87 -1.58 5.47
CA HIS A 64 17.36 -2.49 4.44
C HIS A 64 16.46 -3.60 4.99
N VAL A 65 16.58 -3.99 6.27
CA VAL A 65 15.64 -4.95 6.89
C VAL A 65 14.25 -4.33 6.98
N LYS A 66 14.17 -3.08 7.47
CA LYS A 66 12.91 -2.33 7.56
C LYS A 66 12.31 -2.08 6.17
N ILE A 67 13.13 -1.76 5.18
CA ILE A 67 12.67 -1.61 3.79
C ILE A 67 12.16 -2.93 3.22
N GLY A 68 12.90 -4.03 3.42
CA GLY A 68 12.49 -5.37 2.96
C GLY A 68 11.14 -5.80 3.53
N VAL A 69 10.90 -5.56 4.82
CA VAL A 69 9.60 -5.85 5.46
C VAL A 69 8.47 -5.01 4.85
N LYS A 70 8.69 -3.69 4.68
CA LYS A 70 7.68 -2.82 4.04
C LYS A 70 7.37 -3.23 2.61
N LEU A 71 8.39 -3.63 1.86
CA LEU A 71 8.24 -4.10 0.49
C LEU A 71 7.44 -5.41 0.44
N LEU A 72 7.77 -6.37 1.29
CA LEU A 72 7.04 -7.63 1.35
C LEU A 72 5.58 -7.44 1.76
N LEU A 73 5.31 -6.62 2.78
CA LEU A 73 3.94 -6.34 3.21
C LEU A 73 3.14 -5.65 2.12
N SER A 74 3.70 -4.63 1.46
CA SER A 74 3.00 -3.93 0.37
C SER A 74 2.76 -4.83 -0.85
N LEU A 75 3.69 -5.73 -1.16
CA LEU A 75 3.52 -6.75 -2.21
C LEU A 75 2.36 -7.70 -1.89
N VAL A 76 2.27 -8.20 -0.65
CA VAL A 76 1.17 -9.06 -0.22
C VAL A 76 -0.16 -8.31 -0.30
N VAL A 77 -0.20 -7.05 0.14
CA VAL A 77 -1.41 -6.21 0.10
C VAL A 77 -1.91 -6.02 -1.33
N VAL A 78 -1.04 -5.63 -2.27
CA VAL A 78 -1.47 -5.44 -3.67
C VAL A 78 -1.89 -6.76 -4.30
N ALA A 79 -1.17 -7.86 -4.04
CA ALA A 79 -1.55 -9.18 -4.56
C ALA A 79 -2.93 -9.61 -4.05
N LEU A 80 -3.20 -9.46 -2.76
CA LEU A 80 -4.51 -9.76 -2.18
C LEU A 80 -5.60 -8.84 -2.75
N ALA A 81 -5.33 -7.55 -2.91
CA ALA A 81 -6.29 -6.62 -3.49
C ALA A 81 -6.69 -7.02 -4.92
N GLU A 82 -5.73 -7.42 -5.77
CA GLU A 82 -5.98 -7.93 -7.12
C GLU A 82 -6.75 -9.26 -7.11
N ILE A 83 -6.34 -10.21 -6.27
CA ILE A 83 -7.00 -11.52 -6.16
C ILE A 83 -8.46 -11.32 -5.72
N VAL A 84 -8.70 -10.51 -4.69
CA VAL A 84 -10.05 -10.24 -4.19
C VAL A 84 -10.88 -9.50 -5.23
N ARG A 85 -10.30 -8.53 -5.96
CA ARG A 85 -10.95 -7.89 -7.11
C ARG A 85 -11.35 -8.91 -8.17
N GLY A 86 -10.45 -9.82 -8.53
CA GLY A 86 -10.71 -10.87 -9.51
C GLY A 86 -11.83 -11.82 -9.08
N LYS A 87 -11.90 -12.18 -7.79
CA LYS A 87 -12.99 -13.00 -7.24
C LYS A 87 -14.32 -12.24 -7.21
N GLN A 88 -14.31 -10.96 -6.83
CA GLN A 88 -15.49 -10.11 -6.83
C GLN A 88 -16.09 -9.95 -8.24
N ASN A 89 -15.24 -9.75 -9.26
CA ASN A 89 -15.70 -9.65 -10.65
C ASN A 89 -16.32 -10.96 -11.19
N LYS A 90 -16.06 -12.09 -10.53
CA LYS A 90 -16.64 -13.40 -10.84
C LYS A 90 -17.88 -13.74 -9.98
N GLY A 91 -18.38 -12.78 -9.19
CA GLY A 91 -19.48 -13.00 -8.25
C GLY A 91 -19.12 -13.85 -7.04
N GLN A 92 -17.83 -14.09 -6.77
CA GLN A 92 -17.33 -14.88 -5.64
C GLN A 92 -16.87 -13.97 -4.51
N GLU A 93 -17.76 -13.10 -4.06
CA GLU A 93 -17.47 -12.09 -3.04
C GLU A 93 -17.12 -12.74 -1.71
N ASN A 94 -16.08 -12.23 -1.05
CA ASN A 94 -15.69 -12.69 0.28
C ASN A 94 -15.29 -11.49 1.14
N GLN A 95 -16.22 -11.09 2.02
CA GLN A 95 -16.07 -9.94 2.91
C GLN A 95 -14.87 -10.07 3.84
N ASN A 96 -14.57 -11.28 4.33
CA ASN A 96 -13.42 -11.53 5.18
C ASN A 96 -12.11 -11.19 4.47
N LEU A 97 -11.99 -11.48 3.18
CA LEU A 97 -10.78 -11.12 2.42
C LEU A 97 -10.63 -9.61 2.22
N VAL A 98 -11.74 -8.86 2.16
CA VAL A 98 -11.71 -7.38 2.12
C VAL A 98 -11.16 -6.84 3.45
N HIS A 99 -11.60 -7.39 4.58
CA HIS A 99 -11.07 -7.03 5.90
C HIS A 99 -9.60 -7.41 6.05
N VAL A 100 -9.15 -8.53 5.49
CA VAL A 100 -7.73 -8.91 5.47
C VAL A 100 -6.91 -7.88 4.68
N VAL A 101 -7.37 -7.45 3.50
CA VAL A 101 -6.68 -6.43 2.70
C VAL A 101 -6.60 -5.10 3.44
N GLY A 102 -7.73 -4.63 3.99
CA GLY A 102 -7.78 -3.39 4.77
C GLY A 102 -6.95 -3.43 6.04
N GLY A 103 -7.05 -4.52 6.80
CA GLY A 103 -6.28 -4.76 8.02
C GLY A 103 -4.78 -4.82 7.75
N LEU A 104 -4.34 -5.52 6.71
CA LEU A 104 -2.94 -5.49 6.28
C LEU A 104 -2.49 -4.10 5.84
N GLY A 105 -3.37 -3.34 5.17
CA GLY A 105 -3.13 -1.93 4.86
C GLY A 105 -2.95 -1.04 6.10
N ILE A 106 -3.61 -1.35 7.22
CA ILE A 106 -3.36 -0.66 8.49
C ILE A 106 -2.04 -1.13 9.11
N VAL A 107 -1.73 -2.43 9.05
CA VAL A 107 -0.45 -2.97 9.53
C VAL A 107 0.73 -2.34 8.81
N THR A 108 0.66 -2.10 7.49
CA THR A 108 1.72 -1.41 6.76
C THR A 108 1.94 0.00 7.27
N VAL A 109 0.88 0.73 7.62
CA VAL A 109 0.96 2.07 8.23
C VAL A 109 1.62 2.01 9.60
N LEU A 110 1.21 1.08 10.45
CA LEU A 110 1.80 0.90 11.79
C LEU A 110 3.29 0.56 11.71
N VAL A 111 3.67 -0.38 10.83
CA VAL A 111 5.08 -0.70 10.55
C VAL A 111 5.82 0.52 10.01
N ALA A 112 5.17 1.35 9.19
CA ALA A 112 5.79 2.54 8.64
C ALA A 112 6.07 3.62 9.68
N ALA A 113 5.14 3.84 10.61
CA ALA A 113 5.16 4.93 11.58
C ALA A 113 5.83 4.56 12.92
N LEU A 114 5.69 3.32 13.38
CA LEU A 114 6.09 2.91 14.73
C LEU A 114 7.44 2.19 14.79
N TRP A 115 7.87 1.55 13.70
CA TRP A 115 9.20 0.93 13.67
C TRP A 115 10.24 2.05 13.62
N THR A 116 11.10 2.15 14.64
CA THR A 116 12.29 3.02 14.67
C THR A 116 13.49 2.28 14.11
#